data_AF-A0A8T3RKK1-F1
#
_entry.id   AF-A0A8T3RKK1-F1
#
_cell.length_a   1.000
_cell.length_b   1.000
_cell.length_c   1.000
_cell.angle_alpha   90.00
_cell.angle_beta   90.00
_cell.angle_gamma   90.00
#
_symmetry.space_group_name_H-M   'P 1'
#
loop_
_entity.id
_entity.type
_entity.pdbx_description
1 polymer ?
#
loop_
_entity_poly.entity_id
_entity_poly.type
_entity_poly.pdbx_seq_one_letter_code
_entity_poly.pdbx_strand_id
1 'polypeptide(L)'
;MPQSWIQPNQNSFLETFAQAEQLKNYRSTNALNEAKAAELPYAREREEALNAAQIAKAEAQTGKAQSDARNSDGDFAMKMAEFVARDPGNEQAVLGAFQFGVDRFPALGGIAAKLESQRGTPAFAETAASFAMSAKDKAAQQLDVAQFGEQQRHNQAGEGVAQAHLGVAQARLGQDESQFARSEAGKFARADARLQAEGGAQDTRLRQEFNLLPEVKNYKTVIPIVQSAREAVDIDTPAADMNLVYAAAKVMDPESVVRESETEMVVKSGSPAQQWLGQWEYIKGGGRLTPATRRQLMNEVESRAKGHENLYTGTLEQYQSGAPKIGSLPLLRAGRASAQPPSTGFQPPSAGFQIAPDQGPSAPQSKAEFDALPSGARFTDPTGQIRVKP
;
A
#
# COMPACT_ATOMS: atom_id res chain seq x y z
N MET A 1 53.24 72.06 9.78
CA MET A 1 52.07 71.31 9.31
C MET A 1 51.21 70.96 10.52
N PRO A 2 49.96 71.46 10.65
CA PRO A 2 49.11 71.06 11.77
C PRO A 2 48.41 69.74 11.42
N GLN A 3 48.59 68.72 12.26
CA GLN A 3 47.78 67.50 12.25
C GLN A 3 46.42 67.80 12.89
N SER A 4 45.40 68.04 12.07
CA SER A 4 44.00 68.02 12.52
C SER A 4 43.57 66.56 12.70
N TRP A 5 43.54 66.10 13.94
CA TRP A 5 42.92 64.84 14.32
C TRP A 5 41.41 64.93 14.08
N ILE A 6 40.92 64.21 13.08
CA ILE A 6 39.49 64.02 12.82
C ILE A 6 38.94 63.18 13.97
N GLN A 7 38.26 63.81 14.93
CA GLN A 7 37.53 63.07 15.94
C GLN A 7 36.34 62.36 15.26
N PRO A 8 36.24 61.02 15.33
CA PRO A 8 35.11 60.30 14.79
C PRO A 8 33.84 60.76 15.50
N ASN A 9 32.87 61.22 14.71
CA ASN A 9 31.57 61.66 15.19
C ASN A 9 30.87 60.49 15.91
N GLN A 10 30.81 60.54 17.24
CA GLN A 10 30.21 59.47 18.05
C GLN A 10 28.73 59.22 17.72
N ASN A 11 28.05 60.16 17.05
CA ASN A 11 26.67 59.99 16.63
C ASN A 11 26.49 58.94 15.52
N SER A 12 27.48 58.71 14.66
CA SER A 12 27.35 57.71 13.58
C SER A 12 27.32 56.27 14.10
N PHE A 13 27.96 56.01 15.25
CA PHE A 13 27.99 54.68 15.84
C PHE A 13 26.63 54.30 16.45
N LEU A 14 25.95 55.25 17.09
CA LEU A 14 24.62 55.03 17.66
C LEU A 14 23.56 54.83 16.58
N GLU A 15 23.64 55.56 15.46
CA GLU A 15 22.75 55.36 14.30
C GLU A 15 22.92 53.98 13.67
N THR A 16 24.15 53.47 13.60
CA THR A 16 24.44 52.15 13.03
C THR A 16 23.85 51.02 13.90
N PHE A 17 23.92 51.15 15.22
CA PHE A 17 23.31 50.17 16.14
C PHE A 17 21.79 50.15 16.05
N ALA A 18 21.15 51.33 16.00
CA ALA A 18 19.70 51.43 15.86
C ALA A 18 19.20 50.82 14.54
N GLN A 19 19.92 51.03 13.43
CA GLN A 19 19.60 50.41 12.14
C GLN A 19 19.77 48.88 12.17
N ALA A 20 20.83 48.37 12.80
CA ALA A 20 21.07 46.93 12.93
C ALA A 20 19.95 46.24 13.74
N GLU A 21 19.46 46.88 14.79
CA GLU A 21 18.37 46.35 15.61
C GLU A 21 17.02 46.38 14.90
N GLN A 22 16.72 47.45 14.13
CA GLN A 22 15.55 47.49 13.26
C GLN A 22 15.56 46.39 12.19
N LEU A 23 16.72 46.13 11.55
CA LEU A 23 16.88 45.06 10.57
C LEU A 23 16.68 43.67 11.19
N LYS A 24 17.15 43.47 12.44
CA LYS A 24 16.94 42.21 13.18
C LYS A 24 15.46 41.98 13.47
N ASN A 25 14.75 43.02 13.90
CA ASN A 25 13.32 42.96 14.18
C ASN A 25 12.51 42.71 12.90
N TYR A 26 12.84 43.38 11.79
CA TYR A 26 12.18 43.18 10.49
C TYR A 26 12.37 41.76 9.93
N ARG A 27 13.57 41.19 10.04
CA ARG A 27 13.83 39.80 9.63
C ARG A 27 13.07 38.78 10.48
N SER A 28 12.96 39.03 11.78
CA SER A 28 12.20 38.20 12.72
C SER A 28 10.71 38.17 12.38
N THR A 29 10.10 39.32 12.14
CA THR A 29 8.67 39.39 11.79
C THR A 29 8.37 38.82 10.41
N ASN A 30 9.22 39.05 9.40
CA ASN A 30 9.02 38.43 8.08
C ASN A 30 9.18 36.92 8.13
N ALA A 31 10.16 36.37 8.84
CA ALA A 31 10.33 34.93 8.98
C ALA A 31 9.12 34.27 9.67
N LEU A 32 8.51 34.93 10.67
CA LEU A 32 7.30 34.44 11.32
C LEU A 32 6.09 34.46 10.37
N ASN A 33 5.97 35.52 9.56
CA ASN A 33 4.87 35.65 8.59
C ASN A 33 5.02 34.65 7.44
N GLU A 34 6.23 34.39 6.96
CA GLU A 34 6.52 33.36 5.95
C GLU A 34 6.24 31.95 6.50
N ALA A 35 6.60 31.67 7.76
CA ALA A 35 6.28 30.40 8.41
C ALA A 35 4.77 30.19 8.54
N LYS A 36 4.01 31.22 8.96
CA LYS A 36 2.54 31.16 9.01
C LYS A 36 1.90 31.02 7.64
N ALA A 37 2.44 31.69 6.62
CA ALA A 37 1.97 31.57 5.25
C ALA A 37 2.21 30.16 4.69
N ALA A 38 3.31 29.50 5.08
CA ALA A 38 3.61 28.13 4.72
C ALA A 38 2.71 27.10 5.43
N GLU A 39 2.18 27.39 6.63
CA GLU A 39 1.25 26.49 7.34
C GLU A 39 -0.18 26.47 6.78
N LEU A 40 -0.64 27.59 6.20
CA LEU A 40 -2.01 27.74 5.67
C LEU A 40 -2.46 26.66 4.66
N PRO A 41 -1.66 26.25 3.65
CA PRO A 41 -2.06 25.19 2.74
C PRO A 41 -2.23 23.83 3.44
N TYR A 42 -1.39 23.52 4.43
CA TYR A 42 -1.47 22.25 5.17
C TYR A 42 -2.68 22.16 6.10
N ALA A 43 -3.12 23.30 6.65
CA ALA A 43 -4.33 23.33 7.47
C ALA A 43 -5.58 22.94 6.65
N ARG A 44 -5.66 23.40 5.39
CA ARG A 44 -6.74 23.03 4.47
C ARG A 44 -6.70 21.56 4.09
N GLU A 45 -5.55 21.03 3.69
CA GLU A 45 -5.41 19.60 3.34
C GLU A 45 -5.79 18.69 4.51
N ARG A 46 -5.42 19.05 5.74
CA ARG A 46 -5.78 18.30 6.95
C ARG A 46 -7.29 18.34 7.23
N GLU A 47 -7.92 19.49 7.04
CA GLU A 47 -9.38 19.65 7.20
C GLU A 47 -10.14 18.88 6.12
N GLU A 48 -9.70 18.92 4.88
CA GLU A 48 -10.26 18.13 3.77
C GLU A 48 -10.14 16.63 4.03
N ALA A 49 -8.98 16.15 4.50
CA ALA A 49 -8.79 14.75 4.87
C ALA A 49 -9.70 14.31 6.04
N LEU A 50 -9.87 15.16 7.05
CA LEU A 50 -10.79 14.90 8.16
C LEU A 50 -12.25 14.85 7.69
N ASN A 51 -12.66 15.76 6.81
CA ASN A 51 -14.00 15.79 6.25
C ASN A 51 -14.27 14.56 5.36
N ALA A 52 -13.32 14.18 4.51
CA ALA A 52 -13.40 12.95 3.71
C ALA A 52 -13.53 11.69 4.59
N ALA A 53 -12.77 11.61 5.68
CA ALA A 53 -12.89 10.50 6.64
C ALA A 53 -14.25 10.47 7.35
N GLN A 54 -14.85 11.63 7.66
CA GLN A 54 -16.18 11.71 8.24
C GLN A 54 -17.28 11.28 7.25
N ILE A 55 -17.17 11.70 5.98
CA ILE A 55 -18.09 11.27 4.91
C ILE A 55 -18.02 9.75 4.73
N ALA A 56 -16.82 9.18 4.62
CA ALA A 56 -16.64 7.72 4.49
C ALA A 56 -17.24 6.95 5.68
N LYS A 57 -17.11 7.49 6.90
CA LYS A 57 -17.72 6.90 8.11
C LYS A 57 -19.26 6.97 8.06
N ALA A 58 -19.83 8.07 7.58
CA ALA A 58 -21.27 8.22 7.44
C ALA A 58 -21.84 7.25 6.37
N GLU A 59 -21.15 7.09 5.24
CA GLU A 59 -21.52 6.14 4.18
C GLU A 59 -21.44 4.67 4.66
N ALA A 60 -20.45 4.33 5.49
CA ALA A 60 -20.38 3.00 6.10
C ALA A 60 -21.56 2.73 7.06
N GLN A 61 -21.99 3.74 7.82
CA GLN A 61 -23.13 3.62 8.74
C GLN A 61 -24.46 3.46 8.00
N THR A 62 -24.69 4.20 6.90
CA THR A 62 -25.89 4.05 6.08
C THR A 62 -25.90 2.71 5.35
N GLY A 63 -24.74 2.23 4.88
CA GLY A 63 -24.58 0.89 4.30
C GLY A 63 -24.97 -0.23 5.27
N LYS A 64 -24.53 -0.13 6.53
CA LYS A 64 -24.91 -1.08 7.59
C LYS A 64 -26.42 -1.07 7.87
N ALA A 65 -27.02 0.11 8.03
CA ALA A 65 -28.46 0.22 8.27
C ALA A 65 -29.31 -0.37 7.12
N GLN A 66 -28.86 -0.21 5.87
CA GLN A 66 -29.49 -0.85 4.71
C GLN A 66 -29.32 -2.38 4.69
N SER A 67 -28.15 -2.89 5.12
CA SER A 67 -27.91 -4.34 5.25
C SER A 67 -28.80 -4.95 6.34
N ASP A 68 -28.87 -4.32 7.52
CA ASP A 68 -29.71 -4.75 8.64
C ASP A 68 -31.19 -4.79 8.23
N ALA A 69 -31.68 -3.80 7.48
CA ALA A 69 -33.05 -3.78 6.95
C ALA A 69 -33.31 -4.92 5.94
N ARG A 70 -32.36 -5.24 5.06
CA ARG A 70 -32.49 -6.36 4.10
C ARG A 70 -32.47 -7.71 4.79
N ASN A 71 -31.64 -7.87 5.82
CA ASN A 71 -31.57 -9.10 6.61
C ASN A 71 -32.87 -9.33 7.39
N SER A 72 -33.48 -8.28 7.95
CA SER A 72 -34.80 -8.41 8.59
C SER A 72 -35.90 -8.81 7.61
N ASP A 73 -35.80 -8.39 6.35
CA ASP A 73 -36.78 -8.73 5.32
C ASP A 73 -36.67 -10.20 4.90
N GLY A 74 -35.44 -10.71 4.77
CA GLY A 74 -35.17 -12.12 4.50
C GLY A 74 -35.62 -13.04 5.65
N ASP A 75 -35.33 -12.66 6.90
CA ASP A 75 -35.74 -13.44 8.08
C ASP A 75 -37.27 -13.48 8.24
N PHE A 76 -37.94 -12.36 7.96
CA PHE A 76 -39.40 -12.31 7.93
C PHE A 76 -39.98 -13.20 6.81
N ALA A 77 -39.43 -13.14 5.60
CA ALA A 77 -39.90 -13.96 4.48
C ALA A 77 -39.75 -15.47 4.78
N MET A 78 -38.65 -15.88 5.44
CA MET A 78 -38.49 -17.27 5.89
C MET A 78 -39.52 -17.68 6.94
N LYS A 79 -39.75 -16.84 7.96
CA LYS A 79 -40.76 -17.11 9.00
C LYS A 79 -42.18 -17.22 8.42
N MET A 80 -42.48 -16.44 7.39
CA MET A 80 -43.77 -16.51 6.70
C MET A 80 -43.91 -17.77 5.86
N ALA A 81 -42.87 -18.17 5.14
CA ALA A 81 -42.86 -19.44 4.42
C ALA A 81 -43.03 -20.63 5.38
N GLU A 82 -42.37 -20.59 6.54
CA GLU A 82 -42.50 -21.61 7.59
C GLU A 82 -43.90 -21.64 8.20
N PHE A 83 -44.50 -20.47 8.44
CA PHE A 83 -45.87 -20.36 8.95
C PHE A 83 -46.90 -20.94 7.97
N VAL A 84 -46.80 -20.59 6.68
CA VAL A 84 -47.67 -21.12 5.62
C VAL A 84 -47.49 -22.64 5.46
N ALA A 85 -46.26 -23.15 5.58
CA ALA A 85 -45.98 -24.58 5.49
C ALA A 85 -46.56 -25.37 6.69
N ARG A 86 -46.71 -24.73 7.85
CA ARG A 86 -47.16 -25.39 9.08
C ARG A 86 -48.67 -25.57 9.15
N ASP A 87 -49.44 -24.67 8.57
CA ASP A 87 -50.91 -24.74 8.55
C ASP A 87 -51.49 -24.25 7.20
N PRO A 88 -51.36 -25.05 6.12
CA PRO A 88 -51.84 -24.67 4.80
C PRO A 88 -53.36 -24.57 4.70
N GLY A 89 -54.10 -25.08 5.70
CA GLY A 89 -55.57 -25.02 5.74
C GLY A 89 -56.13 -23.68 6.21
N ASN A 90 -55.30 -22.82 6.80
CA ASN A 90 -55.71 -21.52 7.29
C ASN A 90 -55.64 -20.45 6.18
N GLU A 91 -56.65 -20.41 5.32
CA GLU A 91 -56.70 -19.49 4.16
C GLU A 91 -56.49 -18.02 4.55
N GLN A 92 -57.00 -17.56 5.69
CA GLN A 92 -56.83 -16.17 6.14
C GLN A 92 -55.38 -15.84 6.49
N ALA A 93 -54.70 -16.76 7.16
CA ALA A 93 -53.28 -16.65 7.45
C ALA A 93 -52.43 -16.60 6.17
N VAL A 94 -52.74 -17.46 5.20
CA VAL A 94 -52.03 -17.51 3.91
C VAL A 94 -52.26 -16.23 3.10
N LEU A 95 -53.50 -15.72 3.05
CA LEU A 95 -53.83 -14.48 2.34
C LEU A 95 -53.21 -13.24 3.00
N GLY A 96 -53.24 -13.15 4.33
CA GLY A 96 -52.57 -12.08 5.06
C GLY A 96 -51.05 -12.11 4.83
N ALA A 97 -50.46 -13.30 4.76
CA ALA A 97 -49.07 -13.49 4.43
C ALA A 97 -48.72 -13.05 3.00
N PHE A 98 -49.62 -13.35 2.08
CA PHE A 98 -49.47 -13.00 0.68
C PHE A 98 -49.56 -11.50 0.44
N GLN A 99 -50.55 -10.83 1.02
CA GLN A 99 -50.74 -9.39 0.86
C GLN A 99 -49.48 -8.63 1.28
N PHE A 100 -48.91 -9.00 2.43
CA PHE A 100 -47.67 -8.42 2.93
C PHE A 100 -46.47 -8.74 2.02
N GLY A 101 -46.39 -9.96 1.49
CA GLY A 101 -45.33 -10.36 0.56
C GLY A 101 -45.37 -9.60 -0.78
N VAL A 102 -46.56 -9.31 -1.31
CA VAL A 102 -46.75 -8.58 -2.57
C VAL A 102 -46.33 -7.11 -2.44
N ASP A 103 -46.67 -6.46 -1.33
CA ASP A 103 -46.27 -5.06 -1.06
C ASP A 103 -44.74 -4.92 -1.02
N ARG A 104 -44.04 -5.96 -0.54
CA ARG A 104 -42.58 -5.97 -0.41
C ARG A 104 -41.86 -6.48 -1.65
N PHE A 105 -42.51 -7.37 -2.42
CA PHE A 105 -41.96 -7.98 -3.62
C PHE A 105 -42.97 -7.90 -4.78
N PRO A 106 -43.01 -6.78 -5.52
CA PRO A 106 -43.99 -6.58 -6.60
C PRO A 106 -43.96 -7.68 -7.68
N ALA A 107 -42.80 -8.32 -7.88
CA ALA A 107 -42.61 -9.44 -8.79
C ALA A 107 -43.43 -10.71 -8.43
N LEU A 108 -44.07 -10.73 -7.25
CA LEU A 108 -44.95 -11.80 -6.78
C LEU A 108 -46.43 -11.58 -7.15
N GLY A 109 -46.79 -10.40 -7.68
CA GLY A 109 -48.19 -10.03 -7.95
C GLY A 109 -48.93 -10.98 -8.89
N GLY A 110 -48.24 -11.56 -9.88
CA GLY A 110 -48.85 -12.55 -10.79
C GLY A 110 -49.24 -13.87 -10.10
N ILE A 111 -48.47 -14.28 -9.09
CA ILE A 111 -48.80 -15.50 -8.32
C ILE A 111 -49.90 -15.20 -7.32
N ALA A 112 -49.93 -14.00 -6.73
CA ALA A 112 -50.99 -13.56 -5.83
C ALA A 112 -52.36 -13.53 -6.52
N ALA A 113 -52.44 -12.98 -7.73
CA ALA A 113 -53.66 -13.00 -8.53
C ALA A 113 -54.14 -14.43 -8.86
N LYS A 114 -53.19 -15.34 -9.10
CA LYS A 114 -53.48 -16.76 -9.34
C LYS A 114 -53.96 -17.47 -8.07
N LEU A 115 -53.41 -17.11 -6.90
CA LEU A 115 -53.82 -17.66 -5.61
C LEU A 115 -55.24 -17.24 -5.25
N GLU A 116 -55.57 -15.96 -5.41
CA GLU A 116 -56.90 -15.41 -5.12
C GLU A 116 -57.99 -16.07 -5.99
N SER A 117 -57.68 -16.33 -7.27
CA SER A 117 -58.61 -16.99 -8.20
C SER A 117 -58.82 -18.48 -7.92
N GLN A 118 -57.97 -19.12 -7.12
CA GLN A 118 -58.07 -20.53 -6.75
C GLN A 118 -58.61 -20.77 -5.35
N ARG A 119 -59.05 -19.72 -4.65
CA ARG A 119 -59.57 -19.80 -3.29
C ARG A 119 -60.73 -20.81 -3.16
N GLY A 120 -60.74 -21.60 -2.08
CA GLY A 120 -61.73 -22.65 -1.86
C GLY A 120 -61.61 -23.88 -2.77
N THR A 121 -60.59 -23.96 -3.63
CA THR A 121 -60.31 -25.14 -4.47
C THR A 121 -59.15 -25.97 -3.90
N PRO A 122 -59.07 -27.28 -4.21
CA PRO A 122 -57.92 -28.11 -3.84
C PRO A 122 -56.59 -27.58 -4.40
N ALA A 123 -56.62 -26.83 -5.51
CA ALA A 123 -55.43 -26.26 -6.15
C ALA A 123 -54.81 -25.10 -5.35
N PHE A 124 -55.55 -24.51 -4.40
CA PHE A 124 -55.06 -23.40 -3.56
C PHE A 124 -53.82 -23.78 -2.77
N ALA A 125 -53.85 -24.95 -2.11
CA ALA A 125 -52.74 -25.42 -1.28
C ALA A 125 -51.47 -25.68 -2.09
N GLU A 126 -51.60 -26.22 -3.30
CA GLU A 126 -50.48 -26.50 -4.20
C GLU A 126 -49.84 -25.20 -4.73
N THR A 127 -50.67 -24.22 -5.13
CA THR A 127 -50.18 -22.91 -5.57
C THR A 127 -49.57 -22.11 -4.42
N ALA A 128 -50.11 -22.22 -3.20
CA ALA A 128 -49.55 -21.60 -2.00
C ALA A 128 -48.17 -22.17 -1.65
N ALA A 129 -48.00 -23.49 -1.75
CA ALA A 129 -46.70 -24.14 -1.54
C ALA A 129 -45.67 -23.74 -2.60
N SER A 130 -46.06 -23.70 -3.88
CA SER A 130 -45.19 -23.24 -4.98
C SER A 130 -44.73 -21.80 -4.79
N PHE A 131 -45.63 -20.93 -4.31
CA PHE A 131 -45.28 -19.56 -3.96
C PHE A 131 -44.28 -19.48 -2.81
N ALA A 132 -44.51 -20.23 -1.72
CA ALA A 132 -43.63 -20.21 -0.56
C ALA A 132 -42.19 -20.63 -0.95
N MET A 133 -42.04 -21.63 -1.83
CA MET A 133 -40.74 -22.00 -2.39
C MET A 133 -40.14 -20.87 -3.25
N SER A 134 -40.91 -20.29 -4.18
CA SER A 134 -40.40 -19.22 -5.05
C SER A 134 -40.01 -17.96 -4.27
N ALA A 135 -40.76 -17.61 -3.23
CA ALA A 135 -40.46 -16.50 -2.34
C ALA A 135 -39.16 -16.76 -1.56
N LYS A 136 -38.98 -18.00 -1.06
CA LYS A 136 -37.75 -18.42 -0.37
C LYS A 136 -36.53 -18.34 -1.28
N ASP A 137 -36.62 -18.85 -2.52
CA ASP A 137 -35.51 -18.84 -3.48
C ASP A 137 -35.13 -17.41 -3.89
N LYS A 138 -36.13 -16.53 -4.10
CA LYS A 138 -35.88 -15.12 -4.40
C LYS A 138 -35.27 -14.38 -3.21
N ALA A 139 -35.72 -14.65 -1.99
CA ALA A 139 -35.14 -14.07 -0.77
C ALA A 139 -33.68 -14.52 -0.60
N ALA A 140 -33.38 -15.80 -0.85
CA ALA A 140 -32.01 -16.32 -0.81
C ALA A 140 -31.11 -15.67 -1.88
N GLN A 141 -31.58 -15.52 -3.12
CA GLN A 141 -30.84 -14.82 -4.17
C GLN A 141 -30.57 -13.35 -3.81
N GLN A 142 -31.54 -12.65 -3.22
CA GLN A 142 -31.33 -11.26 -2.79
C GLN A 142 -30.31 -11.14 -1.65
N LEU A 143 -30.30 -12.10 -0.72
CA LEU A 143 -29.30 -12.16 0.35
C LEU A 143 -27.88 -12.34 -0.22
N ASP A 144 -27.72 -13.25 -1.19
CA ASP A 144 -26.42 -13.56 -1.80
C ASP A 144 -25.86 -12.36 -2.58
N VAL A 145 -26.71 -11.70 -3.38
CA VAL A 145 -26.36 -10.44 -4.08
C VAL A 145 -26.01 -9.32 -3.08
N ALA A 146 -26.73 -9.22 -1.97
CA ALA A 146 -26.45 -8.22 -0.94
C ALA A 146 -25.12 -8.48 -0.22
N GLN A 147 -24.83 -9.73 0.15
CA GLN A 147 -23.56 -10.13 0.78
C GLN A 147 -22.38 -9.89 -0.16
N PHE A 148 -22.51 -10.25 -1.44
CA PHE A 148 -21.46 -10.00 -2.42
C PHE A 148 -21.19 -8.50 -2.61
N GLY A 149 -22.25 -7.68 -2.70
CA GLY A 149 -22.11 -6.22 -2.78
C GLY A 149 -21.54 -5.59 -1.52
N GLU A 150 -21.79 -6.16 -0.34
CA GLU A 150 -21.19 -5.72 0.93
C GLU A 150 -19.70 -6.07 1.01
N GLN A 151 -19.32 -7.27 0.55
CA GLN A 151 -17.92 -7.69 0.48
C GLN A 151 -17.12 -6.85 -0.53
N GLN A 152 -17.70 -6.51 -1.69
CA GLN A 152 -17.07 -5.58 -2.63
C GLN A 152 -16.87 -4.18 -2.02
N ARG A 153 -17.86 -3.65 -1.29
CA ARG A 153 -17.75 -2.36 -0.60
C ARG A 153 -16.69 -2.38 0.51
N HIS A 154 -16.59 -3.48 1.25
CA HIS A 154 -15.53 -3.67 2.25
C HIS A 154 -14.14 -3.70 1.61
N ASN A 155 -13.99 -4.39 0.48
CA ASN A 155 -12.72 -4.43 -0.26
C ASN A 155 -12.35 -3.04 -0.81
N GLN A 156 -13.30 -2.34 -1.44
CA GLN A 156 -13.09 -0.98 -1.95
C GLN A 156 -12.76 0.02 -0.82
N ALA A 157 -13.45 -0.07 0.32
CA ALA A 157 -13.15 0.75 1.49
C ALA A 157 -11.75 0.43 2.06
N GLY A 158 -11.37 -0.86 2.07
CA GLY A 158 -10.03 -1.30 2.45
C GLY A 158 -8.94 -0.78 1.52
N GLU A 159 -9.17 -0.82 0.20
CA GLU A 159 -8.30 -0.24 -0.82
C GLU A 159 -8.16 1.28 -0.65
N GLY A 160 -9.26 2.00 -0.43
CA GLY A 160 -9.24 3.45 -0.19
C GLY A 160 -8.45 3.82 1.06
N VAL A 161 -8.60 3.06 2.15
CA VAL A 161 -7.83 3.25 3.38
C VAL A 161 -6.35 2.91 3.16
N ALA A 162 -6.04 1.83 2.45
CA ALA A 162 -4.67 1.46 2.11
C ALA A 162 -3.99 2.51 1.21
N GLN A 163 -4.68 3.03 0.20
CA GLN A 163 -4.22 4.12 -0.65
C GLN A 163 -4.04 5.41 0.14
N ALA A 164 -4.96 5.74 1.06
CA ALA A 164 -4.81 6.90 1.95
C ALA A 164 -3.60 6.74 2.87
N HIS A 165 -3.36 5.56 3.43
CA HIS A 165 -2.17 5.28 4.23
C HIS A 165 -0.88 5.34 3.40
N LEU A 166 -0.89 4.80 2.18
CA LEU A 166 0.25 4.88 1.26
C LEU A 166 0.53 6.34 0.88
N GLY A 167 -0.50 7.13 0.59
CA GLY A 167 -0.39 8.55 0.30
C GLY A 167 0.13 9.36 1.49
N VAL A 168 -0.33 9.07 2.71
CA VAL A 168 0.20 9.68 3.94
C VAL A 168 1.65 9.24 4.20
N ALA A 169 2.00 7.98 3.94
CA ALA A 169 3.36 7.49 4.08
C ALA A 169 4.30 8.13 3.04
N GLN A 170 3.87 8.26 1.78
CA GLN A 170 4.59 8.96 0.73
C GLN A 170 4.72 10.46 1.04
N ALA A 171 3.66 11.10 1.53
CA ALA A 171 3.70 12.49 1.95
C ALA A 171 4.64 12.69 3.14
N ARG A 172 4.67 11.77 4.11
CA ARG A 172 5.62 11.78 5.23
C ARG A 172 7.06 11.56 4.75
N LEU A 173 7.29 10.59 3.86
CA LEU A 173 8.61 10.36 3.27
C LEU A 173 9.09 11.60 2.49
N GLY A 174 8.21 12.25 1.73
CA GLY A 174 8.52 13.51 1.04
C GLY A 174 8.69 14.70 2.00
N GLN A 175 7.99 14.73 3.13
CA GLN A 175 8.18 15.74 4.18
C GLN A 175 9.51 15.55 4.92
N ASP A 176 9.85 14.32 5.28
CA ASP A 176 11.13 14.00 5.89
C ASP A 176 12.27 14.23 4.90
N GLU A 177 12.11 13.86 3.62
CA GLU A 177 13.07 14.22 2.57
C GLU A 177 13.19 15.73 2.41
N SER A 178 12.10 16.50 2.41
CA SER A 178 12.17 17.95 2.20
C SER A 178 12.66 18.71 3.44
N GLN A 179 12.37 18.25 4.66
CA GLN A 179 12.91 18.83 5.89
C GLN A 179 14.37 18.43 6.12
N PHE A 180 14.71 17.17 5.88
CA PHE A 180 16.10 16.70 5.86
C PHE A 180 16.86 17.45 4.78
N ALA A 181 16.37 17.49 3.54
CA ALA A 181 16.98 18.24 2.45
C ALA A 181 17.07 19.73 2.74
N ARG A 182 16.10 20.39 3.39
CA ARG A 182 16.22 21.82 3.76
C ARG A 182 17.24 22.06 4.88
N SER A 183 17.23 21.23 5.92
CA SER A 183 18.14 21.38 7.06
C SER A 183 19.58 21.01 6.70
N GLU A 184 19.76 19.98 5.88
CA GLU A 184 21.02 19.60 5.27
C GLU A 184 21.42 20.61 4.20
N ALA A 185 20.55 21.02 3.27
CA ALA A 185 20.89 22.02 2.25
C ALA A 185 21.26 23.37 2.86
N GLY A 186 20.69 23.77 4.00
CA GLY A 186 21.13 24.98 4.71
C GLY A 186 22.56 24.86 5.27
N LYS A 187 22.94 23.67 5.77
CA LYS A 187 24.31 23.40 6.24
C LYS A 187 25.28 23.25 5.05
N PHE A 188 24.85 22.58 3.98
CA PHE A 188 25.62 22.43 2.75
C PHE A 188 25.79 23.76 2.02
N ALA A 189 24.78 24.61 1.93
CA ALA A 189 24.87 25.91 1.28
C ALA A 189 25.85 26.84 2.02
N ARG A 190 25.87 26.81 3.36
CA ARG A 190 26.85 27.58 4.15
C ARG A 190 28.26 26.99 4.05
N ALA A 191 28.38 25.67 3.98
CA ALA A 191 29.66 25.01 3.75
C ALA A 191 30.19 25.26 2.33
N ASP A 192 29.33 25.21 1.31
CA ASP A 192 29.64 25.51 -0.09
C ASP A 192 30.02 26.97 -0.27
N ALA A 193 29.31 27.92 0.33
CA ALA A 193 29.66 29.34 0.26
C ALA A 193 31.04 29.62 0.89
N ARG A 194 31.40 28.89 1.95
CA ARG A 194 32.71 29.00 2.60
C ARG A 194 33.82 28.33 1.78
N LEU A 195 33.53 27.17 1.17
CA LEU A 195 34.43 26.48 0.26
C LEU A 195 34.68 27.32 -0.99
N GLN A 196 33.64 27.85 -1.64
CA GLN A 196 33.76 28.72 -2.82
C GLN A 196 34.67 29.94 -2.59
N ALA A 197 34.70 30.48 -1.37
CA ALA A 197 35.57 31.59 -1.00
C ALA A 197 37.06 31.22 -0.85
N GLU A 198 37.40 29.94 -0.64
CA GLU A 198 38.76 29.47 -0.33
C GLU A 198 39.43 28.64 -1.46
N GLY A 199 38.85 28.65 -2.68
CA GLY A 199 39.29 27.79 -3.80
C GLY A 199 38.36 26.60 -4.11
N GLY A 200 37.20 26.55 -3.46
CA GLY A 200 36.23 25.46 -3.51
C GLY A 200 35.27 25.45 -4.68
N ALA A 201 35.43 26.31 -5.69
CA ALA A 201 34.72 26.12 -6.96
C ALA A 201 35.02 24.73 -7.56
N GLN A 202 36.24 24.24 -7.37
CA GLN A 202 36.64 22.90 -7.80
C GLN A 202 36.07 21.80 -6.89
N ASP A 203 35.96 22.03 -5.58
CA ASP A 203 35.32 21.08 -4.65
C ASP A 203 33.81 20.95 -4.91
N THR A 204 33.10 22.08 -5.02
CA THR A 204 31.67 22.10 -5.36
C THR A 204 31.42 21.38 -6.68
N ARG A 205 32.28 21.59 -7.69
CA ARG A 205 32.18 20.88 -8.98
C ARG A 205 32.37 19.37 -8.82
N LEU A 206 33.41 18.92 -8.11
CA LEU A 206 33.66 17.49 -7.87
C LEU A 206 32.51 16.82 -7.10
N ARG A 207 31.91 17.52 -6.13
CA ARG A 207 30.72 17.03 -5.40
C ARG A 207 29.51 16.90 -6.30
N GLN A 208 29.27 17.87 -7.16
CA GLN A 208 28.18 17.82 -8.14
C GLN A 208 28.39 16.67 -9.12
N GLU A 209 29.60 16.53 -9.66
CA GLU A 209 29.99 15.42 -10.54
C GLU A 209 29.77 14.06 -9.85
N PHE A 210 30.26 13.89 -8.62
CA PHE A 210 30.05 12.67 -7.83
C PHE A 210 28.57 12.37 -7.57
N ASN A 211 27.79 13.37 -7.16
CA ASN A 211 26.36 13.21 -6.90
C ASN A 211 25.53 12.92 -8.17
N LEU A 212 26.06 13.21 -9.35
CA LEU A 212 25.41 12.94 -10.62
C LEU A 212 25.61 11.50 -11.10
N LEU A 213 26.58 10.77 -10.55
CA LEU A 213 26.89 9.39 -10.92
C LEU A 213 25.70 8.47 -10.60
N PRO A 214 25.34 7.55 -11.51
CA PRO A 214 24.24 6.61 -11.31
C PRO A 214 24.38 5.77 -10.02
N GLU A 215 25.59 5.31 -9.70
CA GLU A 215 25.85 4.48 -8.53
C GLU A 215 25.55 5.23 -7.22
N VAL A 216 25.84 6.54 -7.19
CA VAL A 216 25.59 7.39 -6.04
C VAL A 216 24.11 7.70 -5.89
N LYS A 217 23.41 7.98 -7.00
CA LYS A 217 21.97 8.22 -6.99
C LYS A 217 21.20 6.97 -6.57
N ASN A 218 21.49 5.84 -7.21
CA ASN A 218 20.84 4.56 -6.93
C ASN A 218 20.99 4.17 -5.47
N TYR A 219 22.21 4.28 -4.91
CA TYR A 219 22.42 3.97 -3.50
C TYR A 219 21.64 4.91 -2.57
N LYS A 220 21.61 6.22 -2.85
CA LYS A 220 20.82 7.19 -2.06
C LYS A 220 19.33 6.88 -2.09
N THR A 221 18.80 6.46 -3.23
CA THR A 221 17.38 6.06 -3.37
C THR A 221 17.08 4.77 -2.61
N VAL A 222 17.99 3.80 -2.63
CA VAL A 222 17.80 2.47 -2.03
C VAL A 222 17.78 2.50 -0.50
N ILE A 223 18.61 3.33 0.15
CA ILE A 223 18.72 3.38 1.62
C ILE A 223 17.37 3.52 2.35
N PRO A 224 16.57 4.57 2.09
CA PRO A 224 15.30 4.75 2.81
C PRO A 224 14.29 3.63 2.52
N ILE A 225 14.35 3.02 1.34
CA ILE A 225 13.48 1.91 0.95
C ILE A 225 13.79 0.66 1.77
N VAL A 226 15.08 0.31 1.91
CA VAL A 226 15.52 -0.83 2.72
C VAL A 226 15.14 -0.64 4.18
N GLN A 227 15.26 0.59 4.68
CA GLN A 227 14.84 0.91 6.05
C GLN A 227 13.34 0.71 6.26
N SER A 228 12.51 1.18 5.33
CA SER A 228 11.05 0.94 5.38
C SER A 228 10.70 -0.55 5.29
N ALA A 229 11.42 -1.32 4.47
CA ALA A 229 11.23 -2.77 4.36
C ALA A 229 11.55 -3.51 5.67
N ARG A 230 12.61 -3.10 6.38
CA ARG A 230 12.97 -3.65 7.70
C ARG A 230 11.89 -3.42 8.73
N GLU A 231 11.22 -2.27 8.69
CA GLU A 231 10.12 -1.96 9.61
C GLU A 231 8.86 -2.76 9.26
N ALA A 232 8.64 -3.07 7.98
CA ALA A 232 7.48 -3.80 7.51
C ALA A 232 7.58 -5.33 7.70
N VAL A 233 8.78 -5.90 7.74
CA VAL A 233 8.97 -7.36 7.69
C VAL A 233 8.28 -8.13 8.83
N ASP A 234 8.19 -7.52 10.01
CA ASP A 234 7.61 -8.12 11.21
C ASP A 234 6.10 -7.83 11.37
N ILE A 235 5.52 -7.03 10.46
CA ILE A 235 4.12 -6.61 10.53
C ILE A 235 3.24 -7.51 9.65
N ASP A 236 2.35 -8.29 10.27
CA ASP A 236 1.43 -9.20 9.56
C ASP A 236 0.16 -8.47 9.04
N THR A 237 0.35 -7.55 8.10
CA THR A 237 -0.74 -6.80 7.45
C THR A 237 -0.59 -6.85 5.92
N PRO A 238 -1.68 -6.79 5.13
CA PRO A 238 -1.57 -6.79 3.67
C PRO A 238 -0.79 -5.55 3.19
N ALA A 239 -0.92 -4.43 3.89
CA ALA A 239 -0.20 -3.20 3.60
C ALA A 239 1.32 -3.34 3.82
N ALA A 240 1.74 -4.04 4.88
CA ALA A 240 3.16 -4.32 5.13
C ALA A 240 3.75 -5.30 4.10
N ASP A 241 2.99 -6.34 3.73
CA ASP A 241 3.36 -7.26 2.65
C ASP A 241 3.54 -6.51 1.32
N MET A 242 2.63 -5.59 1.00
CA MET A 242 2.72 -4.75 -0.19
C MET A 242 3.96 -3.84 -0.17
N ASN A 243 4.27 -3.25 0.98
CA ASN A 243 5.46 -2.43 1.15
C ASN A 243 6.75 -3.23 0.93
N LEU A 244 6.81 -4.47 1.44
CA LEU A 244 7.95 -5.39 1.21
C LEU A 244 8.14 -5.71 -0.28
N VAL A 245 7.07 -6.01 -1.01
CA VAL A 245 7.15 -6.29 -2.45
C VAL A 245 7.57 -5.05 -3.23
N TYR A 246 6.98 -3.90 -2.91
CA TYR A 246 7.36 -2.63 -3.53
C TYR A 246 8.84 -2.31 -3.29
N ALA A 247 9.30 -2.46 -2.05
CA ALA A 247 10.68 -2.22 -1.69
C ALA A 247 11.62 -3.11 -2.49
N ALA A 248 11.32 -4.39 -2.61
CA ALA A 248 12.14 -5.29 -3.40
C ALA A 248 12.18 -4.92 -4.89
N ALA A 249 11.04 -4.62 -5.50
CA ALA A 249 10.99 -4.18 -6.90
C ALA A 249 11.84 -2.91 -7.11
N LYS A 250 11.69 -1.92 -6.22
CA LYS A 250 12.39 -0.65 -6.32
C LYS A 250 13.88 -0.75 -6.03
N VAL A 251 14.32 -1.71 -5.21
CA VAL A 251 15.76 -1.95 -4.98
C VAL A 251 16.39 -2.70 -6.16
N MET A 252 15.63 -3.55 -6.87
CA MET A 252 16.10 -4.19 -8.10
C MET A 252 16.33 -3.18 -9.24
N ASP A 253 15.45 -2.19 -9.37
CA ASP A 253 15.60 -1.09 -10.33
C ASP A 253 15.21 0.26 -9.69
N PRO A 254 16.19 0.96 -9.08
CA PRO A 254 15.95 2.24 -8.41
C PRO A 254 15.46 3.35 -9.35
N GLU A 255 15.82 3.30 -10.64
CA GLU A 255 15.43 4.30 -11.63
C GLU A 255 14.04 4.02 -12.22
N SER A 256 13.58 2.77 -12.20
CA SER A 256 12.22 2.43 -12.65
C SER A 256 11.17 3.15 -11.83
N VAL A 257 10.22 3.81 -12.48
CA VAL A 257 8.98 4.20 -11.80
C VAL A 257 8.18 2.91 -11.70
N VAL A 258 8.01 2.38 -10.49
CA VAL A 258 7.08 1.27 -10.26
C VAL A 258 5.68 1.81 -10.54
N ARG A 259 5.22 1.64 -11.78
CA ARG A 259 3.87 1.95 -12.21
C ARG A 259 3.10 0.65 -12.15
N GLU A 260 1.95 0.68 -11.50
CA GLU A 260 1.04 -0.47 -11.41
C GLU A 260 0.71 -1.05 -12.79
N SER A 261 0.80 -0.23 -13.86
CA SER A 261 0.52 -0.59 -15.25
C SER A 261 1.61 -1.40 -15.96
N GLU A 262 2.83 -1.53 -15.43
CA GLU A 262 3.90 -2.32 -16.07
C GLU A 262 4.00 -3.76 -15.52
N THR A 263 3.27 -4.07 -14.45
CA THR A 263 3.20 -5.41 -13.86
C THR A 263 2.77 -6.47 -14.89
N GLU A 264 1.92 -6.12 -15.86
CA GLU A 264 1.45 -7.03 -16.90
C GLU A 264 2.53 -7.43 -17.92
N MET A 265 3.57 -6.61 -18.13
CA MET A 265 4.55 -6.84 -19.20
C MET A 265 5.69 -7.77 -18.78
N VAL A 266 5.89 -7.95 -17.47
CA VAL A 266 6.93 -8.84 -16.89
C VAL A 266 6.53 -10.34 -16.99
N VAL A 267 5.25 -10.62 -17.30
CA VAL A 267 4.62 -11.96 -17.39
C VAL A 267 5.30 -12.92 -18.39
N LYS A 268 6.08 -12.44 -19.38
CA LYS A 268 6.60 -13.30 -20.46
C LYS A 268 8.03 -13.84 -20.27
N SER A 269 8.75 -13.49 -19.19
CA SER A 269 10.20 -13.76 -19.13
C SER A 269 10.64 -15.07 -18.45
N GLY A 270 9.77 -15.89 -17.87
CA GLY A 270 10.17 -17.18 -17.28
C GLY A 270 11.15 -17.10 -16.08
N SER A 271 11.44 -15.88 -15.62
CA SER A 271 12.53 -15.58 -14.71
C SER A 271 12.03 -15.45 -13.26
N PRO A 272 12.90 -15.28 -12.24
CA PRO A 272 12.50 -14.98 -10.87
C PRO A 272 11.39 -13.93 -10.78
N ALA A 273 11.36 -12.95 -11.70
CA ALA A 273 10.32 -11.93 -11.80
C ALA A 273 8.87 -12.47 -11.93
N GLN A 274 8.66 -13.67 -12.46
CA GLN A 274 7.35 -14.32 -12.50
C GLN A 274 6.88 -14.78 -11.12
N GLN A 275 7.80 -15.28 -10.28
CA GLN A 275 7.48 -15.65 -8.90
C GLN A 275 7.10 -14.41 -8.08
N TRP A 276 7.77 -13.29 -8.33
CA TRP A 276 7.43 -11.98 -7.78
C TRP A 276 6.03 -11.54 -8.19
N LEU A 277 5.67 -11.71 -9.47
CA LEU A 277 4.35 -11.36 -9.97
C LEU A 277 3.23 -12.19 -9.35
N GLY A 278 3.45 -13.50 -9.20
CA GLY A 278 2.47 -14.38 -8.55
C GLY A 278 2.20 -13.98 -7.10
N GLN A 279 3.23 -13.54 -6.38
CA GLN A 279 3.07 -13.02 -5.02
C GLN A 279 2.36 -11.67 -5.00
N TRP A 280 2.65 -10.78 -5.96
CA TRP A 280 1.97 -9.51 -6.11
C TRP A 280 0.46 -9.67 -6.37
N GLU A 281 0.09 -10.48 -7.36
CA GLU A 281 -1.32 -10.76 -7.68
C GLU A 281 -2.04 -11.45 -6.51
N TYR A 282 -1.35 -12.33 -5.80
CA TYR A 282 -1.88 -12.97 -4.60
C TYR A 282 -2.17 -11.96 -3.48
N ILE A 283 -1.25 -11.03 -3.19
CA ILE A 283 -1.46 -9.97 -2.19
C ILE A 283 -2.57 -9.01 -2.63
N LYS A 284 -2.60 -8.64 -3.91
CA LYS A 284 -3.63 -7.77 -4.50
C LYS A 284 -5.02 -8.39 -4.38
N GLY A 285 -5.12 -9.72 -4.50
CA GLY A 285 -6.34 -10.49 -4.23
C GLY A 285 -6.72 -10.63 -2.75
N GLY A 286 -6.04 -9.93 -1.84
CA GLY A 286 -6.26 -10.02 -0.39
C GLY A 286 -5.48 -11.13 0.32
N GLY A 287 -4.59 -11.82 -0.41
CA GLY A 287 -3.67 -12.81 0.14
C GLY A 287 -2.63 -12.22 1.10
N ARG A 288 -2.01 -13.07 1.91
CA ARG A 288 -0.98 -12.70 2.90
C ARG A 288 0.32 -13.42 2.64
N LEU A 289 1.44 -12.71 2.58
CA LEU A 289 2.74 -13.36 2.52
C LEU A 289 2.94 -14.19 3.78
N THR A 290 3.49 -15.39 3.64
CA THR A 290 3.88 -16.16 4.82
C THR A 290 5.06 -15.48 5.52
N PRO A 291 5.24 -15.63 6.84
CA PRO A 291 6.42 -15.10 7.54
C PRO A 291 7.75 -15.58 6.95
N ALA A 292 7.79 -16.79 6.36
CA ALA A 292 8.96 -17.28 5.67
C ALA A 292 9.23 -16.51 4.37
N THR A 293 8.18 -16.25 3.58
CA THR A 293 8.25 -15.47 2.34
C THR A 293 8.69 -14.03 2.60
N ARG A 294 8.17 -13.36 3.64
CA ARG A 294 8.62 -12.00 4.04
C ARG A 294 10.11 -11.93 4.32
N ARG A 295 10.63 -12.89 5.10
CA ARG A 295 12.06 -12.98 5.41
C ARG A 295 12.89 -13.22 4.16
N GLN A 296 12.42 -14.08 3.27
CA GLN A 296 13.10 -14.34 2.00
C GLN A 296 13.15 -13.08 1.13
N LEU A 297 12.04 -12.34 1.02
CA LEU A 297 11.99 -11.05 0.33
C LEU A 297 13.00 -10.07 0.95
N MET A 298 12.97 -9.92 2.27
CA MET A 298 13.86 -9.01 2.98
C MET A 298 15.33 -9.35 2.72
N ASN A 299 15.69 -10.64 2.73
CA ASN A 299 17.05 -11.07 2.41
C ASN A 299 17.47 -10.68 0.97
N GLU A 300 16.56 -10.78 0.00
CA GLU A 300 16.85 -10.33 -1.37
C GLU A 300 17.02 -8.80 -1.42
N VAL A 301 16.16 -8.04 -0.72
CA VAL A 301 16.26 -6.58 -0.59
C VAL A 301 17.62 -6.19 -0.01
N GLU A 302 18.06 -6.82 1.08
CA GLU A 302 19.35 -6.53 1.71
C GLU A 302 20.53 -6.92 0.83
N SER A 303 20.46 -8.07 0.16
CA SER A 303 21.48 -8.53 -0.79
C SER A 303 21.69 -7.53 -1.93
N ARG A 304 20.59 -7.04 -2.52
CA ARG A 304 20.64 -6.04 -3.60
C ARG A 304 21.12 -4.69 -3.10
N ALA A 305 20.66 -4.26 -1.94
CA ALA A 305 21.13 -3.04 -1.30
C ALA A 305 22.64 -3.08 -1.03
N LYS A 306 23.16 -4.23 -0.61
CA LYS A 306 24.60 -4.42 -0.43
C LYS A 306 25.37 -4.31 -1.74
N GLY A 307 24.80 -4.78 -2.85
CA GLY A 307 25.34 -4.57 -4.20
C GLY A 307 25.49 -3.09 -4.53
N HIS A 308 24.44 -2.29 -4.31
CA HIS A 308 24.47 -0.83 -4.51
C HIS A 308 25.48 -0.14 -3.59
N GLU A 309 25.60 -0.57 -2.33
CA GLU A 309 26.61 -0.07 -1.38
C GLU A 309 28.03 -0.33 -1.89
N ASN A 310 28.30 -1.54 -2.40
CA ASN A 310 29.63 -1.90 -2.93
C ASN A 310 30.00 -1.05 -4.16
N LEU A 311 29.04 -0.78 -5.05
CA LEU A 311 29.24 0.13 -6.19
C LEU A 311 29.52 1.55 -5.71
N TYR A 312 28.71 2.06 -4.79
CA TYR A 312 28.89 3.39 -4.20
C TYR A 312 30.27 3.55 -3.55
N THR A 313 30.68 2.58 -2.73
CA THR A 313 31.97 2.61 -2.03
C THR A 313 33.15 2.53 -2.99
N GLY A 314 33.09 1.68 -4.02
CA GLY A 314 34.11 1.62 -5.08
C GLY A 314 34.25 2.95 -5.83
N THR A 315 33.14 3.57 -6.21
CA THR A 315 33.13 4.89 -6.86
C THR A 315 33.69 5.97 -5.93
N LEU A 316 33.34 5.93 -4.64
CA LEU A 316 33.85 6.85 -3.64
C LEU A 316 35.37 6.76 -3.50
N GLU A 317 35.93 5.55 -3.44
CA GLU A 317 37.37 5.32 -3.33
C GLU A 317 38.12 5.81 -4.57
N GLN A 318 37.57 5.58 -5.77
CA GLN A 318 38.13 6.11 -7.03
C GLN A 318 38.23 7.64 -6.98
N TYR A 319 37.14 8.33 -6.60
CA TYR A 319 37.12 9.79 -6.48
C TYR A 319 38.10 10.31 -5.42
N GLN A 320 38.23 9.62 -4.29
CA GLN A 320 39.17 10.00 -3.23
C GLN A 320 40.63 9.82 -3.65
N SER A 321 40.94 8.78 -4.44
CA SER A 321 42.30 8.49 -4.91
C SER A 321 42.78 9.43 -6.02
N GLY A 322 41.88 9.89 -6.90
CA GLY A 322 42.19 10.77 -8.03
C GLY A 322 42.20 12.26 -7.70
N ALA A 323 41.55 12.67 -6.60
CA ALA A 323 41.55 14.06 -6.17
C ALA A 323 42.93 14.43 -5.56
N PRO A 324 43.63 15.46 -6.07
CA PRO A 324 44.97 15.83 -5.61
C PRO A 324 44.91 16.38 -4.18
N LYS A 325 45.02 15.51 -3.16
CA LYS A 325 45.09 15.82 -1.71
C LYS A 325 44.36 17.12 -1.32
N ILE A 326 43.15 17.34 -1.84
CA ILE A 326 42.30 18.44 -1.40
C ILE A 326 41.87 18.01 0.00
N GLY A 327 42.40 18.74 0.99
CA GLY A 327 42.39 18.36 2.41
C GLY A 327 41.05 17.79 2.83
N SER A 328 41.05 16.48 3.12
CA SER A 328 40.04 15.76 3.89
C SER A 328 38.62 16.30 3.72
N LEU A 329 37.91 15.90 2.67
CA LEU A 329 36.47 16.17 2.52
C LEU A 329 35.71 15.54 3.71
N PRO A 330 35.31 16.33 4.74
CA PRO A 330 34.76 15.77 5.97
C PRO A 330 33.36 15.18 5.74
N LEU A 331 32.70 15.63 4.66
CA LEU A 331 31.30 15.33 4.36
C LEU A 331 31.09 13.98 3.65
N LEU A 332 32.13 13.39 3.03
CA LEU A 332 32.03 12.03 2.47
C LEU A 332 32.03 10.95 3.55
N ARG A 333 32.50 11.27 4.77
CA ARG A 333 32.54 10.32 5.90
C ARG A 333 31.19 10.17 6.60
N ALA A 334 30.33 11.19 6.55
CA ALA A 334 29.02 11.19 7.18
C ALA A 334 28.06 10.15 6.58
N GLY A 335 28.17 9.85 5.28
CA GLY A 335 27.37 8.82 4.62
C GLY A 335 27.72 7.37 4.99
N ARG A 336 28.93 7.12 5.53
CA ARG A 336 29.37 5.78 5.92
C ARG A 336 28.87 5.35 7.30
N ALA A 337 28.58 6.31 8.19
CA ALA A 337 28.23 6.05 9.59
C ALA A 337 26.74 5.68 9.79
N SER A 338 25.86 6.02 8.86
CA SER A 338 24.42 5.74 8.94
C SER A 338 23.99 4.45 8.22
N ALA A 339 24.89 3.81 7.46
CA ALA A 339 24.54 2.69 6.59
C ALA A 339 25.12 1.33 7.04
N GLN A 340 25.88 1.28 8.12
CA GLN A 340 26.45 0.02 8.59
C GLN A 340 25.34 -0.78 9.30
N PRO A 341 24.80 -1.87 8.69
CA PRO A 341 23.86 -2.70 9.40
C PRO A 341 24.57 -3.29 10.64
N PRO A 342 23.86 -3.54 11.75
CA PRO A 342 24.42 -4.37 12.80
C PRO A 342 24.92 -5.65 12.14
N SER A 343 26.20 -5.99 12.36
CA SER A 343 26.74 -7.26 11.90
C SER A 343 26.06 -8.36 12.69
N THR A 344 24.88 -8.78 12.26
CA THR A 344 24.35 -10.08 12.63
C THR A 344 25.36 -11.06 12.06
N GLY A 345 25.96 -11.89 12.91
CA GLY A 345 26.93 -12.92 12.52
C GLY A 345 26.29 -14.03 11.68
N PHE A 346 25.40 -13.68 10.76
CA PHE A 346 24.75 -14.59 9.86
C PHE A 346 25.71 -14.84 8.70
N GLN A 347 26.47 -15.91 8.84
CA GLN A 347 27.19 -16.50 7.74
C GLN A 347 26.13 -16.93 6.71
N PRO A 348 26.12 -16.39 5.48
CA PRO A 348 25.18 -16.88 4.47
C PRO A 348 25.39 -18.38 4.38
N PRO A 349 24.33 -19.21 4.46
CA PRO A 349 24.51 -20.62 4.20
C PRO A 349 25.20 -20.73 2.85
N SER A 350 26.34 -21.41 2.82
CA SER A 350 26.94 -21.89 1.58
C SER A 350 26.01 -22.97 1.02
N ALA A 351 24.82 -22.55 0.62
CA ALA A 351 23.83 -23.33 -0.05
C ALA A 351 24.04 -23.03 -1.52
N GLY A 352 24.69 -23.98 -2.22
CA GLY A 352 24.30 -24.19 -3.60
C GLY A 352 22.78 -24.27 -3.63
N PHE A 353 22.17 -23.62 -4.62
CA PHE A 353 20.75 -23.77 -4.93
C PHE A 353 20.42 -25.25 -5.12
N GLN A 354 20.19 -26.00 -4.05
CA GLN A 354 19.37 -27.18 -4.06
C GLN A 354 17.96 -26.66 -3.95
N ILE A 355 17.42 -26.30 -5.12
CA ILE A 355 15.98 -26.28 -5.35
C ILE A 355 15.51 -27.64 -4.81
N ALA A 356 14.69 -27.64 -3.75
CA ALA A 356 13.94 -28.84 -3.42
C ALA A 356 13.27 -29.25 -4.74
N PRO A 357 13.60 -30.43 -5.31
CA PRO A 357 13.15 -30.78 -6.64
C PRO A 357 11.65 -30.49 -6.69
N ASP A 358 11.25 -29.71 -7.70
CA ASP A 358 9.85 -29.45 -8.01
C ASP A 358 9.10 -30.74 -7.74
N GLN A 359 8.31 -30.76 -6.66
CA GLN A 359 7.52 -31.91 -6.27
C GLN A 359 6.45 -31.96 -7.36
N GLY A 360 6.80 -32.58 -8.49
CA GLY A 360 5.89 -32.85 -9.58
C GLY A 360 4.62 -33.47 -9.02
N PRO A 361 3.50 -33.37 -9.74
CA PRO A 361 2.19 -33.68 -9.20
C PRO A 361 2.21 -35.03 -8.48
N SER A 362 1.86 -34.98 -7.19
CA SER A 362 1.91 -36.13 -6.28
C SER A 362 1.11 -37.28 -6.87
N ALA A 363 1.72 -38.46 -6.96
CA ALA A 363 1.06 -39.65 -7.46
C ALA A 363 -0.13 -39.99 -6.55
N PRO A 364 -1.37 -40.06 -7.08
CA PRO A 364 -2.53 -40.42 -6.27
C PRO A 364 -2.29 -41.79 -5.65
N GLN A 365 -2.42 -41.88 -4.33
CA GLN A 365 -2.15 -43.08 -3.54
C GLN A 365 -3.30 -44.09 -3.60
N SER A 366 -4.46 -43.65 -4.09
CA SER A 366 -5.66 -44.48 -4.19
C SER A 366 -6.50 -44.14 -5.42
N LYS A 367 -7.38 -45.07 -5.81
CA LYS A 367 -8.36 -44.84 -6.87
C LYS A 367 -9.31 -43.68 -6.53
N ALA A 368 -9.72 -43.55 -5.27
CA ALA A 368 -10.58 -42.46 -4.82
C ALA A 368 -9.90 -41.09 -5.02
N GLU A 369 -8.60 -41.02 -4.76
CA GLU A 369 -7.81 -39.79 -4.95
C GLU A 369 -7.62 -39.48 -6.44
N PHE A 370 -7.40 -40.50 -7.27
CA PHE A 370 -7.40 -40.34 -8.73
C PHE A 370 -8.75 -39.86 -9.27
N ASP A 371 -9.86 -40.42 -8.79
CA ASP A 371 -11.22 -40.08 -9.20
C ASP A 371 -11.61 -38.65 -8.75
N ALA A 372 -11.05 -38.16 -7.64
CA ALA A 372 -11.23 -36.79 -7.14
C ALA A 372 -10.48 -35.71 -7.94
N LEU A 373 -9.47 -36.08 -8.75
CA LEU A 373 -8.76 -35.11 -9.58
C LEU A 373 -9.71 -34.49 -10.65
N PRO A 374 -9.64 -33.18 -10.94
CA PRO A 374 -10.38 -32.60 -12.04
C PRO A 374 -9.90 -33.14 -13.39
N SER A 375 -10.79 -33.22 -14.39
CA SER A 375 -10.40 -33.53 -15.78
C SER A 375 -9.36 -32.51 -16.26
N GLY A 376 -8.31 -32.98 -16.93
CA GLY A 376 -7.15 -32.15 -17.32
C GLY A 376 -6.03 -32.04 -16.27
N ALA A 377 -6.20 -32.57 -15.05
CA ALA A 377 -5.14 -32.58 -14.05
C ALA A 377 -3.96 -33.45 -14.49
N ARG A 378 -2.72 -32.96 -14.33
CA ARG A 378 -1.49 -33.73 -14.53
C ARG A 378 -1.19 -34.53 -13.27
N PHE A 379 -0.86 -35.81 -13.40
CA PHE A 379 -0.49 -36.68 -12.28
C PHE A 379 0.62 -37.64 -12.69
N THR A 380 1.42 -38.09 -11.72
CA THR A 380 2.42 -39.15 -11.96
C THR A 380 1.78 -40.51 -11.77
N ASP A 381 1.81 -41.37 -12.79
CA ASP A 381 1.30 -42.74 -12.70
C ASP A 381 2.26 -43.65 -11.89
N PRO A 382 1.86 -44.88 -11.51
CA PRO A 382 2.73 -45.81 -10.77
C PRO A 382 4.02 -46.21 -11.51
N THR A 383 4.12 -45.94 -12.81
CA THR A 383 5.32 -46.19 -13.63
C THR A 383 6.27 -44.98 -13.66
N GLY A 384 5.91 -43.88 -12.99
CA GLY A 384 6.69 -42.64 -12.96
C GLY A 384 6.46 -41.73 -14.17
N GLN A 385 5.48 -42.04 -15.03
CA GLN A 385 5.15 -41.19 -16.18
C GLN A 385 4.09 -40.15 -15.81
N ILE A 386 4.29 -38.91 -16.25
CA ILE A 386 3.30 -37.84 -16.09
C ILE A 386 2.20 -38.04 -17.13
N ARG A 387 0.96 -38.25 -16.67
CA ARG A 387 -0.24 -38.35 -17.51
C ARG A 387 -1.22 -37.24 -17.19
N VAL A 388 -2.17 -37.01 -18.10
CA VAL A 388 -3.27 -36.06 -17.93
C VAL A 388 -4.55 -36.87 -17.71
N LYS A 389 -5.33 -36.55 -16.68
CA LYS A 389 -6.63 -37.19 -16.46
C LYS A 389 -7.58 -36.81 -17.61
N PRO A 390 -8.19 -37.79 -18.30
CA PRO A 390 -9.05 -37.53 -19.45
C PRO A 390 -10.28 -36.69 -19.12
#